data_AF-A0A517TL64-F1
#
_entry.id   AF-A0A517TL64-F1
#
_cell.length_a   1.000
_cell.length_b   1.000
_cell.length_c   1.000
_cell.angle_alpha   90.00
_cell.angle_beta   90.00
_cell.angle_gamma   90.00
#
_symmetry.space_group_name_H-M   'P 1'
#
loop_
_entity.id
_entity.type
_entity.pdbx_description
1 polymer ?
#
loop_
_entity_poly.entity_id
_entity_poly.type
_entity_poly.pdbx_seq_one_letter_code
_entity_poly.pdbx_strand_id
1 'polypeptide(L)'
;MNKRLILAATAGALAMHLPAQAQHIDVLAQVMNGQLVTGAANYDNNTWLVGQRVFKRQFFSNFRTPDPGFTTLATGNPLLEPGVQGLAASTNLFLDIVPSTIDGQSANFWWWDGVDPDDDGFTLDDVAFGLAPAGVTWEVLDEDFTKHIADGSDTMVPGAFIQEAFDDGDVHNHLVLQLADNDGDSQTSPPQGVYLVAMVLQADGFDTSEPFFFVHRTSGLSNEPRDIAADWVNANYDALVSEPLEGDFNLDGLVDAADYTVWRDGLGAEFVNEDYDLWRNNYGAQAPASNAPPAAAGVPEPTSAGVLLTLAFAAAACRPMARNARR
;
A
#
# COMPACT_ATOMS: atom_id res chain seq x y z
N MET A 1 29.17 -3.77 24.49
CA MET A 1 29.59 -3.33 23.14
C MET A 1 29.88 -4.56 22.29
N ASN A 2 29.53 -4.48 21.01
CA ASN A 2 29.67 -5.47 19.92
C ASN A 2 28.42 -6.33 19.64
N LYS A 3 27.47 -5.68 18.95
CA LYS A 3 26.45 -6.27 18.08
C LYS A 3 27.13 -7.19 17.06
N ARG A 4 26.69 -8.44 16.96
CA ARG A 4 27.08 -9.38 15.90
C ARG A 4 26.12 -9.21 14.72
N LEU A 5 26.71 -8.96 13.56
CA LEU A 5 26.07 -9.01 12.24
C LEU A 5 25.36 -10.35 12.05
N ILE A 6 24.09 -10.30 11.62
CA ILE A 6 23.43 -11.41 10.93
C ILE A 6 23.31 -10.97 9.47
N LEU A 7 23.99 -11.73 8.60
CA LEU A 7 23.97 -11.58 7.14
C LEU A 7 22.55 -11.89 6.62
N ALA A 8 21.93 -10.93 5.95
CA ALA A 8 20.78 -11.20 5.07
C ALA A 8 21.30 -11.85 3.78
N ALA A 9 20.92 -13.10 3.54
CA ALA A 9 21.21 -13.79 2.29
C ALA A 9 20.19 -13.35 1.24
N THR A 10 20.63 -12.57 0.26
CA THR A 10 19.86 -12.21 -0.94
C THR A 10 19.82 -13.42 -1.87
N ALA A 11 18.68 -14.10 -1.92
CA ALA A 11 18.40 -15.10 -2.96
C ALA A 11 17.75 -14.38 -4.15
N GLY A 12 18.53 -14.12 -5.20
CA GLY A 12 18.01 -13.64 -6.48
C GLY A 12 17.23 -14.77 -7.17
N ALA A 13 15.91 -14.62 -7.27
CA ALA A 13 15.08 -15.48 -8.10
C ALA A 13 15.05 -14.93 -9.54
N LEU A 14 15.54 -15.74 -10.48
CA LEU A 14 15.46 -15.49 -11.91
C LEU A 14 14.00 -15.73 -12.36
N ALA A 15 13.24 -14.66 -12.58
CA ALA A 15 11.85 -14.76 -13.04
C ALA A 15 11.80 -15.19 -14.51
N MET A 16 11.42 -16.45 -14.76
CA MET A 16 10.97 -16.88 -16.09
C MET A 16 9.50 -16.48 -16.25
N HIS A 17 9.23 -15.56 -17.18
CA HIS A 17 7.88 -15.14 -17.59
C HIS A 17 7.13 -16.32 -18.22
N LEU A 18 6.19 -16.90 -17.47
CA LEU A 18 5.07 -17.67 -18.03
C LEU A 18 3.89 -16.71 -18.21
N PRO A 19 3.03 -16.90 -19.24
CA PRO A 19 1.89 -16.02 -19.47
C PRO A 19 0.97 -16.08 -18.25
N ALA A 20 0.77 -14.91 -17.62
CA ALA A 20 -0.03 -14.74 -16.42
C ALA A 20 -1.49 -15.14 -16.67
N GLN A 21 -1.86 -16.36 -16.30
CA GLN A 21 -3.22 -16.55 -15.79
C GLN A 21 -3.33 -15.66 -14.54
N ALA A 22 -4.41 -14.87 -14.45
CA ALA A 22 -4.64 -14.00 -13.32
C ALA A 22 -4.64 -14.83 -12.04
N GLN A 23 -3.53 -14.81 -11.30
CA GLN A 23 -3.41 -15.52 -10.03
C GLN A 23 -4.51 -15.02 -9.11
N HIS A 24 -5.31 -15.95 -8.58
CA HIS A 24 -6.36 -15.62 -7.63
C HIS A 24 -5.73 -15.59 -6.23
N ILE A 25 -5.38 -14.38 -5.78
CA ILE A 25 -4.84 -14.10 -4.45
C ILE A 25 -5.90 -13.39 -3.62
N ASP A 26 -6.27 -14.00 -2.50
CA ASP A 26 -7.12 -13.40 -1.48
C ASP A 26 -6.25 -12.86 -0.34
N VAL A 27 -6.82 -11.95 0.44
CA VAL A 27 -6.20 -11.42 1.65
C VAL A 27 -6.21 -12.51 2.70
N LEU A 28 -5.02 -12.98 3.07
CA LEU A 28 -4.82 -13.82 4.25
C LEU A 28 -4.82 -12.90 5.48
N ALA A 29 -5.84 -12.99 6.31
CA ALA A 29 -5.88 -12.37 7.63
C ALA A 29 -5.41 -13.38 8.67
N GLN A 30 -4.46 -13.00 9.53
CA GLN A 30 -3.97 -13.84 10.63
C GLN A 30 -3.57 -12.99 11.84
N VAL A 31 -3.12 -13.63 12.92
CA VAL A 31 -2.61 -12.96 14.13
C VAL A 31 -1.13 -13.25 14.29
N MET A 32 -0.33 -12.21 14.58
CA MET A 32 1.05 -12.35 15.02
C MET A 32 1.33 -11.37 16.16
N ASN A 33 1.83 -11.87 17.30
CA ASN A 33 2.19 -11.06 18.48
C ASN A 33 1.06 -10.17 19.04
N GLY A 34 -0.21 -10.56 18.88
CA GLY A 34 -1.36 -9.78 19.34
C GLY A 34 -1.89 -8.76 18.32
N GLN A 35 -1.25 -8.64 17.16
CA GLN A 35 -1.67 -7.78 16.06
C GLN A 35 -2.27 -8.61 14.92
N LEU A 36 -3.28 -8.06 14.24
CA LEU A 36 -3.74 -8.59 12.96
C LEU A 36 -2.66 -8.37 11.89
N VAL A 37 -2.41 -9.37 11.07
CA VAL A 37 -1.47 -9.30 9.95
C VAL A 37 -2.14 -9.74 8.66
N THR A 38 -1.78 -9.06 7.58
CA THR A 38 -2.26 -9.37 6.22
C THR A 38 -1.23 -10.14 5.44
N GLY A 39 -1.69 -10.86 4.41
CA GLY A 39 -0.88 -11.77 3.64
C GLY A 39 -1.54 -12.24 2.35
N ALA A 40 -0.87 -13.12 1.64
CA ALA A 40 -1.33 -13.72 0.41
C ALA A 40 -1.90 -15.11 0.69
N ALA A 41 -3.17 -15.33 0.39
CA ALA A 41 -3.76 -16.65 0.24
C ALA A 41 -3.83 -16.99 -1.24
N ASN A 42 -2.95 -17.89 -1.70
CA ASN A 42 -2.92 -18.32 -3.10
C ASN A 42 -3.33 -19.79 -3.21
N TYR A 43 -4.58 -19.99 -3.64
CA TYR A 43 -5.17 -21.32 -3.81
C TYR A 43 -4.59 -22.09 -5.00
N ASP A 44 -4.10 -21.40 -6.03
CA ASP A 44 -3.60 -22.03 -7.26
C ASP A 44 -2.31 -22.82 -7.01
N ASN A 45 -1.47 -22.33 -6.11
CA ASN A 45 -0.20 -22.97 -5.75
C ASN A 45 -0.12 -23.39 -4.27
N ASN A 46 -1.21 -23.24 -3.53
CA ASN A 46 -1.32 -23.54 -2.11
C ASN A 46 -0.24 -22.85 -1.26
N THR A 47 -0.04 -21.55 -1.50
CA THR A 47 0.95 -20.73 -0.76
C THR A 47 0.24 -19.70 0.10
N TRP A 48 0.69 -19.59 1.35
CA TRP A 48 0.06 -18.80 2.40
C TRP A 48 1.16 -18.03 3.12
N LEU A 49 1.32 -16.75 2.80
CA LEU A 49 2.46 -15.94 3.26
C LEU A 49 1.95 -14.67 3.91
N VAL A 50 2.46 -14.35 5.10
CA VAL A 50 2.20 -13.05 5.73
C VAL A 50 3.08 -11.97 5.10
N GLY A 51 2.64 -10.71 5.16
CA GLY A 51 3.38 -9.54 4.69
C GLY A 51 3.04 -9.05 3.27
N GLN A 52 2.10 -9.70 2.56
CA GLN A 52 1.58 -9.10 1.33
C GLN A 52 0.65 -7.93 1.68
N ARG A 53 1.02 -6.74 1.19
CA ARG A 53 0.36 -5.47 1.51
C ARG A 53 -0.29 -4.76 0.32
N VAL A 54 -0.18 -5.33 -0.88
CA VAL A 54 -0.78 -4.77 -2.10
C VAL A 54 -1.46 -5.88 -2.89
N PHE A 55 -2.74 -5.70 -3.20
CA PHE A 55 -3.55 -6.69 -3.91
C PHE A 55 -4.13 -6.06 -5.16
N LYS A 56 -3.85 -6.69 -6.31
CA LYS A 56 -4.16 -6.15 -7.62
C LYS A 56 -5.31 -6.91 -8.27
N ARG A 57 -6.38 -6.21 -8.65
CA ARG A 57 -7.57 -6.81 -9.27
C ARG A 57 -8.15 -5.93 -10.36
N GLN A 58 -9.24 -6.37 -10.97
CA GLN A 58 -9.97 -5.60 -11.97
C GLN A 58 -11.44 -5.55 -11.56
N PHE A 59 -12.10 -4.45 -11.83
CA PHE A 59 -13.55 -4.45 -11.92
C PHE A 59 -14.01 -5.16 -13.19
N PHE A 60 -15.13 -5.86 -13.12
CA PHE A 60 -15.80 -6.35 -14.34
C PHE A 60 -16.43 -5.18 -15.11
N SER A 61 -17.02 -5.46 -16.28
CA SER A 61 -17.65 -4.44 -17.11
C SER A 61 -18.88 -3.78 -16.47
N ASN A 62 -19.39 -4.34 -15.37
CA ASN A 62 -20.46 -3.76 -14.56
C ASN A 62 -19.92 -2.98 -13.34
N PHE A 63 -18.62 -2.70 -13.29
CA PHE A 63 -17.96 -1.95 -12.21
C PHE A 63 -18.07 -2.58 -10.82
N ARG A 64 -18.21 -3.91 -10.77
CA ARG A 64 -18.20 -4.68 -9.54
C ARG A 64 -17.17 -5.79 -9.59
N THR A 65 -16.64 -6.18 -8.43
CA THR A 65 -15.77 -7.33 -8.26
C THR A 65 -15.92 -7.91 -6.86
N PRO A 66 -15.94 -9.24 -6.70
CA PRO A 66 -15.88 -9.90 -5.39
C PRO A 66 -14.43 -10.12 -4.90
N ASP A 67 -13.44 -9.62 -5.66
CA ASP A 67 -12.03 -9.91 -5.44
C ASP A 67 -11.22 -8.63 -5.15
N PRO A 68 -10.23 -8.69 -4.24
CA PRO A 68 -9.82 -9.87 -3.47
C PRO A 68 -10.84 -10.30 -2.40
N GLY A 69 -10.93 -11.60 -2.12
CA GLY A 69 -11.62 -12.11 -0.93
C GLY A 69 -10.75 -12.02 0.32
N PHE A 70 -11.32 -12.45 1.43
CA PHE A 70 -10.66 -12.55 2.74
C PHE A 70 -10.72 -13.97 3.24
N THR A 71 -9.60 -14.46 3.75
CA THR A 71 -9.53 -15.81 4.32
C THR A 71 -8.54 -15.88 5.47
N THR A 72 -8.73 -16.84 6.37
CA THR A 72 -7.80 -17.16 7.46
C THR A 72 -7.41 -18.65 7.37
N LEU A 73 -6.41 -19.05 8.14
CA LEU A 73 -6.18 -20.47 8.43
C LEU A 73 -6.20 -20.69 9.94
N ALA A 74 -6.84 -21.76 10.39
CA ALA A 74 -6.84 -22.17 11.79
C ALA A 74 -5.44 -22.25 12.44
N THR A 75 -5.39 -21.93 13.75
CA THR A 75 -4.15 -22.04 14.54
C THR A 75 -3.58 -23.46 14.51
N GLY A 76 -2.28 -23.57 14.20
CA GLY A 76 -1.58 -24.86 14.09
C GLY A 76 -1.68 -25.51 12.71
N ASN A 77 -2.31 -24.86 11.73
CA ASN A 77 -2.27 -25.29 10.34
C ASN A 77 -0.81 -25.37 9.85
N PRO A 78 -0.38 -26.49 9.22
CA PRO A 78 1.01 -26.68 8.80
C PRO A 78 1.47 -25.74 7.68
N LEU A 79 0.55 -25.00 7.05
CA LEU A 79 0.86 -24.00 6.02
C LEU A 79 1.24 -22.64 6.62
N LEU A 80 1.06 -22.44 7.93
CA LEU A 80 1.41 -21.20 8.60
C LEU A 80 2.88 -21.11 8.97
N GLU A 81 3.41 -19.89 8.83
CA GLU A 81 4.75 -19.56 9.30
C GLU A 81 4.84 -19.62 10.83
N PRO A 82 6.00 -19.98 11.41
CA PRO A 82 6.17 -20.00 12.86
C PRO A 82 5.85 -18.65 13.50
N GLY A 83 4.96 -18.65 14.51
CA GLY A 83 4.54 -17.44 15.21
C GLY A 83 3.28 -16.78 14.66
N VAL A 84 2.80 -17.22 13.49
CA VAL A 84 1.48 -16.85 12.95
C VAL A 84 0.41 -17.77 13.52
N GLN A 85 -0.71 -17.20 13.92
CA GLN A 85 -1.88 -17.90 14.46
C GLN A 85 -3.13 -17.56 13.65
N GLY A 86 -4.11 -18.46 13.68
CA GLY A 86 -5.46 -18.19 13.21
C GLY A 86 -6.23 -17.30 14.19
N LEU A 87 -7.37 -16.79 13.74
CA LEU A 87 -8.31 -16.12 14.64
C LEU A 87 -8.87 -17.11 15.68
N ALA A 88 -9.34 -16.58 16.81
CA ALA A 88 -10.14 -17.37 17.74
C ALA A 88 -11.55 -17.58 17.17
N ALA A 89 -12.23 -18.64 17.58
CA ALA A 89 -13.64 -18.86 17.23
C ALA A 89 -14.51 -17.66 17.65
N SER A 90 -15.53 -17.35 16.85
CA SER A 90 -16.46 -16.23 17.07
C SER A 90 -15.78 -14.85 17.11
N THR A 91 -14.59 -14.70 16.53
CA THR A 91 -13.97 -13.38 16.32
C THR A 91 -14.67 -12.70 15.15
N ASN A 92 -15.21 -11.50 15.37
CA ASN A 92 -15.72 -10.66 14.29
C ASN A 92 -14.56 -9.94 13.61
N LEU A 93 -14.43 -10.13 12.30
CA LEU A 93 -13.43 -9.45 11.49
C LEU A 93 -14.07 -8.31 10.71
N PHE A 94 -13.47 -7.13 10.81
CA PHE A 94 -13.89 -5.91 10.13
C PHE A 94 -12.79 -5.37 9.22
N LEU A 95 -13.23 -4.55 8.28
CA LEU A 95 -12.39 -3.81 7.34
C LEU A 95 -12.71 -2.33 7.49
N ASP A 96 -11.68 -1.52 7.74
CA ASP A 96 -11.79 -0.08 7.75
C ASP A 96 -11.05 0.51 6.57
N ILE A 97 -11.68 1.45 5.87
CA ILE A 97 -11.03 2.22 4.81
C ILE A 97 -10.33 3.40 5.48
N VAL A 98 -9.03 3.55 5.25
CA VAL A 98 -8.22 4.59 5.90
C VAL A 98 -7.66 5.55 4.86
N PRO A 99 -7.43 6.82 5.22
CA PRO A 99 -6.68 7.73 4.37
C PRO A 99 -5.26 7.22 4.11
N SER A 100 -4.73 7.57 2.94
CA SER A 100 -3.30 7.44 2.62
C SER A 100 -2.81 8.77 2.07
N THR A 101 -1.50 8.99 2.06
CA THR A 101 -0.90 10.27 1.63
C THR A 101 -0.18 10.14 0.29
N ILE A 102 -0.55 10.96 -0.69
CA ILE A 102 0.16 11.08 -1.98
C ILE A 102 0.46 12.56 -2.21
N ASP A 103 1.74 12.89 -2.47
CA ASP A 103 2.21 14.26 -2.70
C ASP A 103 1.79 15.28 -1.63
N GLY A 104 1.71 14.82 -0.37
CA GLY A 104 1.31 15.64 0.78
C GLY A 104 -0.19 15.91 0.88
N GLN A 105 -1.00 15.30 0.02
CA GLN A 105 -2.44 15.27 0.13
C GLN A 105 -2.89 13.95 0.77
N SER A 106 -3.81 14.01 1.72
CA SER A 106 -4.41 12.82 2.32
C SER A 106 -5.82 12.60 1.77
N ALA A 107 -6.14 11.34 1.42
CA ALA A 107 -7.44 10.92 0.95
C ALA A 107 -7.63 9.40 1.12
N ASN A 108 -8.88 8.97 1.30
CA ASN A 108 -9.28 7.56 1.37
C ASN A 108 -9.46 6.89 0.00
N PHE A 109 -9.39 7.65 -1.10
CA PHE A 109 -9.63 7.15 -2.44
C PHE A 109 -8.90 7.93 -3.53
N TRP A 110 -8.13 7.20 -4.34
CA TRP A 110 -7.25 7.75 -5.37
C TRP A 110 -7.55 7.16 -6.75
N TRP A 111 -7.19 7.91 -7.79
CA TRP A 111 -7.36 7.52 -9.19
C TRP A 111 -6.19 7.99 -10.05
N TRP A 112 -5.80 7.15 -11.00
CA TRP A 112 -4.88 7.45 -12.09
C TRP A 112 -5.51 7.00 -13.41
N ASP A 113 -5.40 7.78 -14.47
CA ASP A 113 -5.97 7.44 -15.78
C ASP A 113 -5.31 6.23 -16.47
N GLY A 114 -4.12 5.83 -15.99
CA GLY A 114 -3.37 4.71 -16.54
C GLY A 114 -2.77 5.00 -17.91
N VAL A 115 -2.47 6.27 -18.20
CA VAL A 115 -1.84 6.69 -19.45
C VAL A 115 -0.31 6.63 -19.33
N ASP A 116 0.32 6.10 -20.37
CA ASP A 116 1.75 6.22 -20.68
C ASP A 116 1.90 7.43 -21.62
N PRO A 117 2.35 8.60 -21.11
CA PRO A 117 2.33 9.85 -21.86
C PRO A 117 3.42 9.97 -22.93
N ASP A 118 4.52 9.24 -22.80
CA ASP A 118 5.65 9.28 -23.74
C ASP A 118 5.71 8.05 -24.66
N ASP A 119 4.84 7.05 -24.44
CA ASP A 119 4.65 5.85 -25.26
C ASP A 119 5.96 5.03 -25.34
N ASP A 120 6.74 5.04 -24.25
CA ASP A 120 8.01 4.31 -24.13
C ASP A 120 7.92 3.01 -23.30
N GLY A 121 6.72 2.75 -22.78
CA GLY A 121 6.36 1.58 -22.00
C GLY A 121 6.29 1.90 -20.51
N PHE A 122 5.25 1.40 -19.83
CA PHE A 122 4.98 1.72 -18.44
C PHE A 122 6.17 1.49 -17.49
N THR A 123 6.53 2.57 -16.81
CA THR A 123 7.51 2.63 -15.73
C THR A 123 6.87 3.19 -14.46
N LEU A 124 7.62 3.16 -13.35
CA LEU A 124 7.15 3.74 -12.09
C LEU A 124 6.94 5.26 -12.19
N ASP A 125 7.63 5.94 -13.11
CA ASP A 125 7.55 7.39 -13.27
C ASP A 125 6.24 7.84 -13.95
N ASP A 126 5.52 6.91 -14.60
CA ASP A 126 4.23 7.18 -15.25
C ASP A 126 3.05 7.18 -14.26
N VAL A 127 3.23 6.56 -13.09
CA VAL A 127 2.17 6.42 -12.09
C VAL A 127 1.87 7.80 -11.47
N ALA A 128 0.70 8.33 -11.79
CA ALA A 128 0.25 9.65 -11.37
C ALA A 128 -1.13 9.59 -10.69
N PHE A 129 -1.16 9.10 -9.45
CA PHE A 129 -2.38 9.11 -8.65
C PHE A 129 -2.75 10.54 -8.24
N GLY A 130 -4.01 10.91 -8.47
CA GLY A 130 -4.65 12.09 -7.93
C GLY A 130 -5.97 11.75 -7.25
N LEU A 131 -6.68 12.77 -6.75
CA LEU A 131 -8.01 12.57 -6.21
C LEU A 131 -8.93 11.90 -7.22
N ALA A 132 -9.80 11.02 -6.72
CA ALA A 132 -10.84 10.42 -7.53
C ALA A 132 -11.71 11.49 -8.22
N PRO A 133 -12.19 11.24 -9.46
CA PRO A 133 -13.09 12.15 -10.15
C PRO A 133 -14.33 12.47 -9.31
N ALA A 134 -14.77 13.72 -9.33
CA ALA A 134 -15.88 14.17 -8.47
C ALA A 134 -17.16 13.33 -8.69
N GLY A 135 -17.76 12.87 -7.60
CA GLY A 135 -18.97 12.02 -7.59
C GLY A 135 -18.68 10.52 -7.68
N VAL A 136 -17.46 10.14 -8.06
CA VAL A 136 -17.05 8.74 -8.12
C VAL A 136 -16.69 8.24 -6.72
N THR A 137 -17.25 7.09 -6.34
CA THR A 137 -16.97 6.43 -5.06
C THR A 137 -16.52 5.00 -5.28
N TRP A 138 -15.72 4.51 -4.33
CA TRP A 138 -15.42 3.10 -4.16
C TRP A 138 -16.17 2.58 -2.94
N GLU A 139 -17.00 1.56 -3.15
CA GLU A 139 -17.96 1.08 -2.16
C GLU A 139 -17.65 -0.38 -1.80
N VAL A 140 -17.62 -0.67 -0.50
CA VAL A 140 -17.70 -2.03 0.05
C VAL A 140 -19.13 -2.26 0.49
N LEU A 141 -19.74 -3.36 0.03
CA LEU A 141 -20.97 -3.87 0.60
C LEU A 141 -20.60 -5.02 1.55
N ASP A 142 -20.88 -4.84 2.83
CA ASP A 142 -20.69 -5.90 3.84
C ASP A 142 -21.75 -7.01 3.71
N GLU A 143 -21.69 -8.01 4.59
CA GLU A 143 -22.61 -9.16 4.58
C GLU A 143 -24.09 -8.76 4.72
N ASP A 144 -24.35 -7.64 5.39
CA ASP A 144 -25.70 -7.08 5.59
C ASP A 144 -26.12 -6.14 4.44
N PHE A 145 -25.30 -6.02 3.39
CA PHE A 145 -25.43 -5.07 2.28
C PHE A 145 -25.39 -3.59 2.71
N THR A 146 -24.82 -3.30 3.88
CA THR A 146 -24.50 -1.93 4.27
C THR A 146 -23.32 -1.44 3.44
N LYS A 147 -23.40 -0.21 2.95
CA LYS A 147 -22.36 0.41 2.14
C LYS A 147 -21.36 1.19 3.00
N HIS A 148 -20.09 0.91 2.78
CA HIS A 148 -18.94 1.66 3.30
C HIS A 148 -18.26 2.34 2.12
N ILE A 149 -18.21 3.67 2.12
CA ILE A 149 -18.00 4.49 0.91
C ILE A 149 -16.73 5.33 1.06
N ALA A 150 -15.72 5.03 0.24
CA ALA A 150 -14.59 5.92 0.01
C ALA A 150 -14.92 6.90 -1.12
N ASP A 151 -14.78 8.20 -0.86
CA ASP A 151 -15.22 9.29 -1.72
C ASP A 151 -14.12 10.29 -2.07
N GLY A 152 -12.89 10.04 -1.62
CA GLY A 152 -11.73 10.90 -1.82
C GLY A 152 -11.55 11.95 -0.72
N SER A 153 -12.36 11.90 0.35
CA SER A 153 -12.14 12.70 1.55
C SER A 153 -10.96 12.19 2.38
N ASP A 154 -10.43 13.07 3.21
CA ASP A 154 -9.43 12.76 4.23
C ASP A 154 -10.12 12.26 5.51
N THR A 155 -10.92 11.20 5.37
CA THR A 155 -11.64 10.61 6.50
C THR A 155 -11.64 9.09 6.42
N MET A 156 -11.43 8.45 7.58
CA MET A 156 -11.61 7.02 7.74
C MET A 156 -13.09 6.64 7.60
N VAL A 157 -13.34 5.48 7.02
CA VAL A 157 -14.67 4.86 6.90
C VAL A 157 -14.63 3.51 7.61
N PRO A 158 -15.11 3.43 8.87
CA PRO A 158 -14.96 2.25 9.69
C PRO A 158 -16.09 1.23 9.51
N GLY A 159 -15.80 -0.03 9.84
CA GLY A 159 -16.78 -1.00 10.27
C GLY A 159 -17.40 -1.87 9.17
N ALA A 160 -16.72 -2.06 8.03
CA ALA A 160 -17.21 -3.02 7.04
C ALA A 160 -17.05 -4.45 7.55
N PHE A 161 -18.16 -5.07 7.98
CA PHE A 161 -18.14 -6.42 8.52
C PHE A 161 -17.77 -7.44 7.44
N ILE A 162 -16.70 -8.20 7.69
CA ILE A 162 -16.24 -9.25 6.79
C ILE A 162 -16.96 -10.54 7.13
N GLN A 163 -16.74 -11.09 8.32
CA GLN A 163 -17.34 -12.34 8.77
C GLN A 163 -17.08 -12.54 10.27
N GLU A 164 -17.94 -13.29 10.94
CA GLU A 164 -17.61 -13.96 12.20
C GLU A 164 -16.82 -15.24 11.88
N ALA A 165 -15.66 -15.42 12.53
CA ALA A 165 -14.84 -16.62 12.38
C ALA A 165 -15.58 -17.86 12.90
N PHE A 166 -15.51 -18.96 12.15
CA PHE A 166 -16.12 -20.24 12.53
C PHE A 166 -15.48 -20.86 13.79
N ASP A 167 -16.02 -21.99 14.26
CA ASP A 167 -15.55 -22.70 15.47
C ASP A 167 -14.05 -23.06 15.46
N ASP A 168 -13.43 -23.16 14.28
CA ASP A 168 -12.01 -23.43 14.07
C ASP A 168 -11.16 -22.16 13.85
N GLY A 169 -11.79 -20.98 13.81
CA GLY A 169 -11.15 -19.71 13.52
C GLY A 169 -11.07 -19.38 12.04
N ASP A 170 -11.65 -20.22 11.17
CA ASP A 170 -11.63 -19.99 9.72
C ASP A 170 -12.61 -18.87 9.31
N VAL A 171 -12.17 -18.06 8.35
CA VAL A 171 -12.95 -17.08 7.60
C VAL A 171 -12.72 -17.40 6.12
N HIS A 172 -13.78 -17.31 5.31
CA HIS A 172 -13.67 -17.28 3.87
C HIS A 172 -14.85 -16.52 3.29
N ASN A 173 -14.65 -15.22 3.06
CA ASN A 173 -15.70 -14.37 2.51
C ASN A 173 -15.20 -13.48 1.36
N HIS A 174 -16.12 -13.16 0.45
CA HIS A 174 -15.91 -12.28 -0.68
C HIS A 174 -16.94 -11.15 -0.62
N LEU A 175 -16.49 -9.98 -0.17
CA LEU A 175 -17.33 -8.78 -0.16
C LEU A 175 -17.56 -8.26 -1.58
N VAL A 176 -18.70 -7.60 -1.80
CA VAL A 176 -18.92 -6.93 -3.09
C VAL A 176 -18.24 -5.58 -3.07
N LEU A 177 -17.24 -5.43 -3.92
CA LEU A 177 -16.57 -4.16 -4.17
C LEU A 177 -17.18 -3.53 -5.41
N GLN A 178 -17.50 -2.25 -5.34
CA GLN A 178 -18.17 -1.53 -6.42
C GLN A 178 -17.52 -0.17 -6.67
N LEU A 179 -17.40 0.19 -7.94
CA LEU A 179 -17.12 1.55 -8.36
C LEU A 179 -18.43 2.19 -8.87
N ALA A 180 -18.80 3.34 -8.32
CA ALA A 180 -20.03 4.05 -8.66
C ALA A 180 -19.72 5.50 -9.03
N ASP A 181 -20.36 6.06 -10.06
CA ASP A 181 -20.24 7.47 -10.48
C ASP A 181 -21.34 8.36 -9.87
N ASN A 182 -22.38 7.76 -9.29
CA ASN A 182 -23.43 8.38 -8.49
C ASN A 182 -24.13 9.60 -9.13
N ASP A 183 -24.12 9.70 -10.45
CA ASP A 183 -24.73 10.83 -11.17
C ASP A 183 -26.22 10.59 -11.52
N GLY A 184 -26.70 9.37 -11.30
CA GLY A 184 -28.07 8.95 -11.57
C GLY A 184 -28.38 8.74 -13.06
N ASP A 185 -27.38 8.76 -13.95
CA ASP A 185 -27.52 8.45 -15.36
C ASP A 185 -26.93 7.06 -15.66
N SER A 186 -27.79 6.12 -16.06
CA SER A 186 -27.34 4.76 -16.43
C SER A 186 -26.51 4.69 -17.72
N GLN A 187 -26.33 5.80 -18.43
CA GLN A 187 -25.56 5.87 -19.68
C GLN A 187 -24.12 6.35 -19.47
N THR A 188 -23.84 6.97 -18.34
CA THR A 188 -22.48 7.29 -17.91
C THR A 188 -21.90 6.09 -17.16
N SER A 189 -20.60 6.16 -16.94
CA SER A 189 -19.88 5.13 -16.22
C SER A 189 -18.69 5.79 -15.53
N PRO A 190 -18.19 5.18 -14.43
CA PRO A 190 -16.94 5.62 -13.83
C PRO A 190 -15.82 5.74 -14.88
N PRO A 191 -14.97 6.79 -14.80
CA PRO A 191 -13.83 6.96 -15.70
C PRO A 191 -12.96 5.72 -15.78
N GLN A 192 -12.36 5.47 -16.95
CA GLN A 192 -11.36 4.41 -17.03
C GLN A 192 -10.13 4.80 -16.22
N GLY A 193 -9.49 3.84 -15.57
CA GLY A 193 -8.33 4.13 -14.74
C GLY A 193 -7.95 3.00 -13.80
N VAL A 194 -6.88 3.28 -13.05
CA VAL A 194 -6.45 2.54 -11.88
C VAL A 194 -6.92 3.31 -10.65
N TYR A 195 -7.49 2.57 -9.72
CA TYR A 195 -8.09 3.04 -8.49
C TYR A 195 -7.36 2.43 -7.31
N LEU A 196 -7.08 3.25 -6.29
CA LEU A 196 -6.28 2.87 -5.13
C LEU A 196 -7.03 3.25 -3.84
N VAL A 197 -7.13 2.29 -2.93
CA VAL A 197 -7.69 2.46 -1.59
C VAL A 197 -6.78 1.77 -0.57
N ALA A 198 -6.60 2.39 0.59
CA ALA A 198 -5.89 1.84 1.73
C ALA A 198 -6.90 1.36 2.77
N MET A 199 -6.61 0.24 3.43
CA MET A 199 -7.48 -0.34 4.44
C MET A 199 -6.68 -0.97 5.57
N VAL A 200 -7.31 -1.16 6.71
CA VAL A 200 -6.80 -1.97 7.83
C VAL A 200 -7.82 -3.04 8.20
N LEU A 201 -7.33 -4.14 8.78
CA LEU A 201 -8.18 -5.13 9.44
C LEU A 201 -8.32 -4.78 10.92
N GLN A 202 -9.52 -4.98 11.45
CA GLN A 202 -9.86 -4.78 12.85
C GLN A 202 -10.60 -6.00 13.40
N ALA A 203 -10.30 -6.37 14.65
CA ALA A 203 -11.03 -7.38 15.40
C ALA A 203 -10.82 -7.15 16.91
N ASP A 204 -11.88 -7.34 17.70
CA ASP A 204 -11.82 -7.16 19.15
C ASP A 204 -10.71 -8.00 19.80
N GLY A 205 -9.90 -7.36 20.64
CA GLY A 205 -8.83 -8.02 21.38
C GLY A 205 -7.51 -8.17 20.62
N PHE A 206 -7.37 -7.56 19.45
CA PHE A 206 -6.13 -7.48 18.67
C PHE A 206 -5.81 -6.05 18.27
N ASP A 207 -4.52 -5.74 18.14
CA ASP A 207 -4.08 -4.50 17.50
C ASP A 207 -4.44 -4.56 16.00
N THR A 208 -4.82 -3.42 15.42
CA THR A 208 -5.17 -3.31 14.00
C THR A 208 -4.00 -3.69 13.09
N SER A 209 -4.32 -4.18 11.89
CA SER A 209 -3.26 -4.50 10.93
C SER A 209 -2.57 -3.23 10.44
N GLU A 210 -1.32 -3.39 10.00
CA GLU A 210 -0.71 -2.40 9.11
C GLU A 210 -1.59 -2.15 7.89
N PRO A 211 -1.61 -0.93 7.32
CA PRO A 211 -2.41 -0.66 6.14
C PRO A 211 -2.00 -1.55 4.97
N PHE A 212 -2.99 -1.98 4.20
CA PHE A 212 -2.79 -2.68 2.94
C PHE A 212 -3.65 -2.05 1.86
N PHE A 213 -3.27 -2.27 0.61
CA PHE A 213 -3.82 -1.53 -0.52
C PHE A 213 -4.50 -2.46 -1.50
N PHE A 214 -5.65 -2.03 -1.99
CA PHE A 214 -6.25 -2.58 -3.21
C PHE A 214 -5.94 -1.67 -4.38
N VAL A 215 -5.47 -2.28 -5.47
CA VAL A 215 -5.17 -1.62 -6.75
C VAL A 215 -6.08 -2.24 -7.81
N HIS A 216 -7.20 -1.59 -8.08
CA HIS A 216 -8.17 -2.06 -9.06
C HIS A 216 -8.07 -1.26 -10.34
N ARG A 217 -8.07 -1.92 -11.49
CA ARG A 217 -8.34 -1.24 -12.76
C ARG A 217 -9.77 -1.42 -13.21
N THR A 218 -10.28 -0.50 -14.02
CA THR A 218 -11.47 -0.76 -14.81
C THR A 218 -11.21 -1.80 -15.90
N SER A 219 -12.27 -2.49 -16.32
CA SER A 219 -12.20 -3.54 -17.35
C SER A 219 -11.67 -3.05 -18.71
N GLY A 220 -11.78 -1.76 -19.02
CA GLY A 220 -11.33 -1.16 -20.28
C GLY A 220 -9.82 -0.91 -20.37
N LEU A 221 -9.07 -1.00 -19.26
CA LEU A 221 -7.60 -0.91 -19.28
C LEU A 221 -6.94 -2.28 -19.44
N SER A 222 -5.70 -2.31 -19.94
CA SER A 222 -4.85 -3.51 -19.89
C SER A 222 -4.38 -3.77 -18.45
N ASN A 223 -3.75 -4.93 -18.19
CA ASN A 223 -3.21 -5.23 -16.86
C ASN A 223 -1.97 -4.38 -16.50
N GLU A 224 -1.28 -3.84 -17.50
CA GLU A 224 0.03 -3.22 -17.34
C GLU A 224 0.00 -1.93 -16.47
N PRO A 225 -0.92 -0.96 -16.69
CA PRO A 225 -1.08 0.18 -15.79
C PRO A 225 -1.32 -0.22 -14.33
N ARG A 226 -2.16 -1.23 -14.09
CA ARG A 226 -2.43 -1.70 -12.73
C ARG A 226 -1.20 -2.36 -12.10
N ASP A 227 -0.48 -3.14 -12.88
CA ASP A 227 0.69 -3.87 -12.39
C ASP A 227 1.80 -2.89 -12.02
N ILE A 228 2.06 -1.87 -12.84
CA ILE A 228 3.04 -0.82 -12.51
C ILE A 228 2.59 0.05 -11.34
N ALA A 229 1.29 0.34 -11.23
CA ALA A 229 0.74 1.04 -10.08
C ALA A 229 0.91 0.24 -8.78
N ALA A 230 0.71 -1.09 -8.81
CA ALA A 230 0.95 -1.94 -7.65
C ALA A 230 2.44 -1.99 -7.26
N ASP A 231 3.35 -1.99 -8.23
CA ASP A 231 4.79 -1.90 -7.98
C ASP A 231 5.16 -0.54 -7.38
N TRP A 232 4.56 0.55 -7.87
CA TRP A 232 4.72 1.90 -7.33
C TRP A 232 4.21 2.01 -5.90
N VAL A 233 3.03 1.45 -5.59
CA VAL A 233 2.50 1.41 -4.21
C VAL A 233 3.45 0.66 -3.29
N ASN A 234 4.02 -0.47 -3.74
CA ASN A 234 5.00 -1.19 -2.94
C ASN A 234 6.28 -0.38 -2.70
N ALA A 235 6.76 0.36 -3.71
CA ALA A 235 7.96 1.18 -3.62
C ALA A 235 7.79 2.42 -2.73
N ASN A 236 6.55 2.94 -2.64
CA ASN A 236 6.21 4.14 -1.89
C ASN A 236 5.42 3.86 -0.60
N TYR A 237 5.27 2.60 -0.20
CA TYR A 237 4.41 2.18 0.91
C TYR A 237 4.59 3.03 2.17
N ASP A 238 5.83 3.18 2.66
CA ASP A 238 6.14 3.92 3.88
C ASP A 238 5.81 5.44 3.77
N ALA A 239 5.67 5.97 2.56
CA ALA A 239 5.24 7.35 2.31
C ALA A 239 3.72 7.47 2.14
N LEU A 240 3.06 6.40 1.70
CA LEU A 240 1.60 6.31 1.55
C LEU A 240 0.92 6.12 2.89
N VAL A 241 1.51 5.32 3.76
CA VAL A 241 1.05 5.13 5.13
C VAL A 241 1.70 6.22 5.97
N SER A 242 0.91 7.16 6.46
CA SER A 242 1.33 7.89 7.64
C SER A 242 1.40 6.86 8.76
N GLU A 243 2.56 6.67 9.39
CA GLU A 243 2.62 5.90 10.64
C GLU A 243 1.51 6.44 11.56
N PRO A 244 0.54 5.60 11.98
CA PRO A 244 -0.54 6.05 12.84
C PRO A 244 0.09 6.73 14.06
N LEU A 245 -0.14 8.02 14.22
CA LEU A 245 0.34 8.68 15.43
C LEU A 245 -0.41 8.05 16.59
N GLU A 246 0.30 7.72 17.66
CA GLU A 246 -0.38 7.30 18.88
C GLU A 246 -1.40 8.37 19.29
N GLY A 247 -2.68 8.02 19.38
CA GLY A 247 -3.75 8.96 19.71
C GLY A 247 -4.41 9.68 18.53
N ASP A 248 -3.96 9.44 17.30
CA ASP A 248 -4.63 9.84 16.05
C ASP A 248 -5.65 8.74 15.72
N PHE A 249 -6.84 8.89 16.27
CA PHE A 249 -7.91 7.91 16.23
C PHE A 249 -8.77 8.04 14.98
N ASN A 250 -8.75 9.19 14.31
CA ASN A 250 -9.41 9.34 13.01
C ASN A 250 -8.45 9.07 11.82
N LEU A 251 -7.17 8.85 12.11
CA LEU A 251 -6.10 8.53 11.16
C LEU A 251 -5.90 9.63 10.11
N ASP A 252 -6.09 10.90 10.48
CA ASP A 252 -5.91 12.05 9.59
C ASP A 252 -4.47 12.60 9.61
N GLY A 253 -3.57 11.97 10.36
CA GLY A 253 -2.17 12.35 10.49
C GLY A 253 -1.93 13.51 11.46
N LEU A 254 -2.93 13.92 12.23
CA LEU A 254 -2.85 14.95 13.26
C LEU A 254 -3.62 14.51 14.52
N VAL A 255 -2.92 14.44 15.66
CA VAL A 255 -3.61 14.23 16.94
C VAL A 255 -4.25 15.55 17.41
N ASP A 256 -5.55 15.73 17.24
CA ASP A 256 -6.29 16.91 17.68
C ASP A 256 -7.66 16.62 18.33
N ALA A 257 -8.54 17.62 18.37
CA ALA A 257 -9.84 17.48 19.02
C ALA A 257 -10.83 16.56 18.27
N ALA A 258 -10.60 16.29 17.00
CA ALA A 258 -11.39 15.35 16.20
C ALA A 258 -11.18 13.91 16.70
N ASP A 259 -9.94 13.53 17.03
CA ASP A 259 -9.63 12.21 17.61
C ASP A 259 -10.35 11.98 18.93
N TYR A 260 -10.46 13.01 19.76
CA TYR A 260 -11.20 12.93 21.01
C TYR A 260 -12.67 12.54 20.76
N THR A 261 -13.26 13.01 19.66
CA THR A 261 -14.63 12.64 19.32
C THR A 261 -14.74 11.20 18.85
N VAL A 262 -13.77 10.70 18.06
CA VAL A 262 -13.70 9.29 17.66
C VAL A 262 -13.53 8.40 18.90
N TRP A 263 -12.55 8.70 19.76
CA TRP A 263 -12.35 7.99 21.03
C TRP A 263 -13.61 7.95 21.88
N ARG A 264 -14.25 9.10 22.09
CA ARG A 264 -15.40 9.20 22.98
C ARG A 264 -16.60 8.44 22.42
N ASP A 265 -16.81 8.51 21.12
CA ASP A 265 -17.96 7.89 20.47
C ASP A 265 -17.78 6.36 20.36
N GLY A 266 -16.53 5.87 20.29
CA GLY A 266 -16.17 4.44 20.38
C GLY A 266 -15.86 3.92 21.79
N LEU A 267 -15.96 4.74 22.85
CA LEU A 267 -15.57 4.37 24.21
C LEU A 267 -16.42 3.21 24.76
N GLY A 268 -15.75 2.12 25.14
CA GLY A 268 -16.38 0.90 25.65
C GLY A 268 -16.80 -0.09 24.56
N ALA A 269 -16.53 0.22 23.29
CA ALA A 269 -16.63 -0.70 22.16
C ALA A 269 -15.25 -0.87 21.51
N GLU A 270 -14.75 0.20 20.91
CA GLU A 270 -13.47 0.24 20.19
C GLU A 270 -12.33 0.75 21.07
N PHE A 271 -12.61 1.70 21.97
CA PHE A 271 -11.60 2.34 22.81
C PHE A 271 -11.84 2.11 24.30
N VAL A 272 -10.75 2.16 25.09
CA VAL A 272 -10.76 2.12 26.55
C VAL A 272 -10.37 3.47 27.16
N ASN A 273 -10.47 3.61 28.48
CA ASN A 273 -10.12 4.88 29.14
C ASN A 273 -8.62 5.18 29.06
N GLU A 274 -7.78 4.16 28.93
CA GLU A 274 -6.34 4.29 28.79
C GLU A 274 -5.95 4.96 27.46
N ASP A 275 -6.74 4.79 26.40
CA ASP A 275 -6.52 5.42 25.09
C ASP A 275 -6.68 6.95 25.16
N TYR A 276 -7.47 7.45 26.11
CA TYR A 276 -7.54 8.88 26.35
C TYR A 276 -6.21 9.48 26.84
N ASP A 277 -5.44 8.73 27.64
CA ASP A 277 -4.11 9.18 28.03
C ASP A 277 -3.13 9.12 26.85
N LEU A 278 -3.31 8.18 25.91
CA LEU A 278 -2.56 8.12 24.65
C LEU A 278 -2.81 9.38 23.80
N TRP A 279 -4.07 9.70 23.53
CA TRP A 279 -4.48 10.93 22.84
C TRP A 279 -3.95 12.19 23.54
N ARG A 280 -4.14 12.28 24.85
CA ARG A 280 -3.70 13.44 25.63
C ARG A 280 -2.18 13.64 25.54
N ASN A 281 -1.41 12.56 25.62
CA ASN A 281 0.05 12.62 25.61
C ASN A 281 0.61 13.02 24.24
N ASN A 282 -0.13 12.72 23.18
CA ASN A 282 0.27 13.00 21.80
C ASN A 282 -0.47 14.18 21.17
N TYR A 283 -1.37 14.88 21.90
CA TYR A 283 -2.12 16.02 21.37
C TYR A 283 -1.21 17.08 20.73
N GLY A 284 -1.47 17.36 19.45
CA GLY A 284 -0.70 18.24 18.58
C GLY A 284 0.46 17.56 17.85
N ALA A 285 0.64 16.24 18.00
CA ALA A 285 1.54 15.48 17.15
C ALA A 285 1.03 15.50 15.71
N GLN A 286 1.97 15.58 14.77
CA GLN A 286 1.70 15.56 13.35
C GLN A 286 2.64 14.56 12.70
N ALA A 287 2.12 13.79 11.76
CA ALA A 287 2.92 12.92 10.94
C ALA A 287 3.93 13.78 10.19
N PRO A 288 5.21 13.38 10.14
CA PRO A 288 6.19 14.13 9.40
C PRO A 288 5.75 14.22 7.94
N ALA A 289 5.47 15.44 7.45
CA ALA A 289 5.23 15.67 6.03
C ALA A 289 6.39 15.07 5.22
N SER A 290 6.09 14.08 4.39
CA SER A 290 7.04 13.33 3.56
C SER A 290 7.52 14.20 2.39
N ASN A 291 8.24 15.27 2.72
CA ASN A 291 9.00 16.10 1.79
C ASN A 291 10.51 16.03 2.08
N ALA A 292 11.01 14.85 2.47
CA ALA A 292 12.43 14.58 2.40
C ALA A 292 12.75 14.10 0.97
N PRO A 293 13.38 14.92 0.10
CA PRO A 293 13.96 14.39 -1.12
C PRO A 293 14.89 13.23 -0.74
N PRO A 294 14.98 12.17 -1.58
CA PRO A 294 15.91 11.07 -1.31
C PRO A 294 17.26 11.70 -1.01
N ALA A 295 17.83 11.38 0.16
CA ALA A 295 19.16 11.84 0.51
C ALA A 295 20.05 11.47 -0.67
N ALA A 296 20.57 12.47 -1.37
CA ALA A 296 21.37 12.26 -2.57
C ALA A 296 22.49 11.29 -2.17
N ALA A 297 22.37 10.03 -2.60
CA ALA A 297 23.42 9.05 -2.45
C ALA A 297 24.60 9.70 -3.14
N GLY A 298 25.63 10.05 -2.36
CA GLY A 298 26.78 10.80 -2.86
C GLY A 298 27.31 10.10 -4.09
N VAL A 299 26.98 10.67 -5.26
CA VAL A 299 27.52 10.21 -6.53
C VAL A 299 29.03 10.32 -6.35
N PRO A 300 29.79 9.22 -6.45
CA PRO A 300 31.24 9.30 -6.36
C PRO A 300 31.68 10.27 -7.44
N GLU A 301 32.23 11.43 -7.04
CA GLU A 301 32.75 12.37 -8.02
C GLU A 301 33.75 11.62 -8.91
N PRO A 302 33.62 11.69 -10.24
CA PRO A 302 34.59 11.07 -11.12
C PRO A 302 35.94 11.69 -10.77
N THR A 303 36.83 10.87 -10.21
CA THR A 303 38.18 11.27 -9.78
C THR A 303 38.80 12.28 -10.74
N SER A 304 38.80 13.55 -10.32
CA SER A 304 39.43 14.68 -11.03
C SER A 304 40.93 14.46 -11.27
N ALA A 305 41.51 13.42 -10.64
CA ALA A 305 42.86 12.92 -10.90
C ALA A 305 43.04 12.32 -12.31
N GLY A 306 41.99 11.80 -12.96
CA GLY A 306 42.10 11.20 -14.29
C GLY A 306 42.29 12.22 -15.42
N VAL A 307 41.64 13.39 -15.33
CA VAL A 307 41.70 14.44 -16.37
C VAL A 307 43.00 15.25 -16.29
N LEU A 308 43.61 15.39 -15.11
CA LEU A 308 44.90 16.07 -14.95
C LEU A 308 46.09 15.25 -15.49
N LEU A 309 45.98 13.92 -15.52
CA LEU A 309 47.06 13.04 -16.04
C LEU A 309 47.10 12.98 -17.57
N THR A 310 45.99 13.17 -18.28
CA THR A 310 45.98 13.17 -19.76
C THR A 310 46.52 14.48 -20.34
N LEU A 311 46.34 15.62 -19.65
CA LEU A 311 46.92 16.91 -20.06
C LEU A 311 48.45 16.98 -19.89
N ALA A 312 49.02 16.20 -18.95
CA ALA A 312 50.47 16.17 -18.73
C ALA A 312 51.25 15.44 -19.85
N PHE A 313 50.64 14.44 -20.52
CA PHE A 313 51.28 13.74 -21.63
C PHE A 313 51.23 14.51 -22.96
N ALA A 314 50.21 15.35 -23.17
CA ALA A 314 50.10 16.17 -24.38
C ALA A 314 51.17 17.29 -24.44
N ALA A 315 51.59 17.83 -23.30
CA ALA A 315 52.58 18.91 -23.23
C ALA A 315 54.04 18.44 -23.48
N ALA A 316 54.34 17.14 -23.30
CA ALA A 316 55.69 16.60 -23.50
C ALA A 316 56.04 16.28 -24.97
N ALA A 317 55.03 16.18 -25.86
CA ALA A 317 55.22 15.84 -27.27
C ALA A 317 55.59 17.03 -28.17
N CYS A 318 55.43 18.27 -27.69
CA CYS A 318 55.77 19.48 -28.44
C CYS A 318 57.11 20.07 -27.98
N ARG A 319 58.23 19.40 -28.28
CA ARG A 319 59.56 20.04 -28.24
C ARG A 319 59.90 20.59 -29.63
N PRO A 320 60.11 21.92 -29.79
CA PRO A 320 60.52 22.50 -31.07
C PRO A 320 61.95 22.09 -31.43
N MET A 321 62.11 21.54 -32.64
CA MET A 321 63.39 21.17 -33.23
C MET A 321 64.21 22.44 -33.50
N ALA A 322 65.29 22.64 -32.74
CA ALA A 322 66.19 23.78 -32.92
C ALA A 322 66.88 23.70 -34.30
N ARG A 323 66.62 24.68 -35.17
CA ARG A 323 67.34 24.88 -36.44
C ARG A 323 68.76 25.37 -36.16
N ASN A 324 69.75 24.49 -36.33
CA ASN A 324 71.16 24.89 -36.41
C ASN A 324 71.43 25.60 -37.74
N ALA A 325 71.71 26.89 -37.68
CA ALA A 325 72.30 27.64 -38.79
C ALA A 325 73.79 27.30 -38.92
N ARG A 326 74.23 26.94 -40.12
CA ARG A 326 75.65 26.98 -40.51
C ARG A 326 75.82 27.97 -41.65
N ARG A 327 76.85 28.79 -41.51
CA ARG A 327 77.48 29.61 -42.56
C ARG A 327 78.21 28.72 -43.55
#